data_AF-C5B4M3-F1
#
_entry.id   AF-C5B4M3-F1
#
_cell.length_a   1.000
_cell.length_b   1.000
_cell.length_c   1.000
_cell.angle_alpha   90.00
_cell.angle_beta   90.00
_cell.angle_gamma   90.00
#
_symmetry.space_group_name_H-M   'P 1'
#
loop_
_entity.id
_entity.type
_entity.pdbx_description
1 polymer ?
#
loop_
_entity_poly.entity_id
_entity_poly.type
_entity_poly.pdbx_seq_one_letter_code
_entity_poly.pdbx_strand_id
1 'polypeptide(L)'
;MIDAFANAETGLSLAHDQIELDRAETIYVRDDGRMAIRLDDGTLSRVPGLLAPSMMADLKDGMPVRLFRVLGRHVASQVTARLRLAAAF
;
A
#
# COMPACT_ATOMS: atom_id res chain seq x y z
N MET A 1 1.16 -9.67 8.75
CA MET A 1 0.62 -8.49 9.46
C MET A 1 1.11 -7.30 8.66
N ILE A 2 0.22 -6.44 8.15
CA ILE A 2 0.66 -5.21 7.48
C ILE A 2 1.00 -4.23 8.59
N ASP A 3 2.26 -3.82 8.65
CA ASP A 3 2.65 -2.69 9.46
C ASP A 3 2.51 -1.45 8.57
N ALA A 4 1.38 -0.76 8.72
CA ALA A 4 1.13 0.52 8.07
C ALA A 4 1.56 1.65 9.01
N PHE A 5 2.30 2.62 8.48
CA PHE A 5 2.72 3.79 9.23
C PHE A 5 2.43 5.05 8.41
N ALA A 6 1.72 6.00 9.01
CA ALA A 6 1.57 7.33 8.44
C ALA A 6 2.86 8.13 8.71
N ASN A 7 3.45 8.69 7.65
CA ASN A 7 4.63 9.54 7.73
C ASN A 7 4.29 10.92 7.16
N ALA A 8 4.43 11.98 7.97
CA ALA A 8 4.13 13.35 7.58
C ALA A 8 4.98 13.86 6.39
N GLU A 9 6.17 13.30 6.14
CA GLU A 9 7.05 13.70 5.04
C GLU A 9 6.82 12.92 3.74
N THR A 10 6.32 11.68 3.81
CA THR A 10 6.21 10.79 2.64
C THR A 10 4.81 10.28 2.36
N GLY A 11 3.81 10.66 3.16
CA GLY A 11 2.44 10.15 3.08
C GLY A 11 2.29 8.81 3.79
N LEU A 12 1.66 7.83 3.14
CA LEU A 12 1.44 6.50 3.70
C LEU A 12 2.64 5.58 3.42
N SER A 13 3.11 4.85 4.43
CA SER A 13 4.09 3.78 4.29
C SER A 13 3.44 2.43 4.63
N LEU A 14 3.61 1.42 3.77
CA LEU A 14 3.14 0.06 4.02
C LEU A 14 4.33 -0.91 3.99
N ALA A 15 4.48 -1.72 5.03
CA ALA A 15 5.46 -2.78 5.10
C ALA A 15 4.77 -4.16 5.03
N HIS A 16 5.20 -5.00 4.10
CA HIS A 16 4.74 -6.40 3.98
C HIS A 16 5.82 -7.30 3.36
N ASP A 17 5.71 -8.61 3.51
CA ASP A 17 6.66 -9.59 2.96
C ASP A 17 6.34 -10.06 1.52
N GLN A 18 5.37 -9.42 0.85
CA GLN A 18 4.93 -9.81 -0.48
C GLN A 18 5.91 -9.37 -1.58
N ILE A 19 6.25 -10.29 -2.49
CA ILE A 19 7.16 -10.00 -3.61
C ILE A 19 6.51 -9.06 -4.64
N GLU A 20 5.19 -9.08 -4.73
CA GLU A 20 4.38 -8.22 -5.59
C GLU A 20 4.58 -6.73 -5.27
N LEU A 21 5.02 -6.39 -4.06
CA LEU A 21 5.37 -5.01 -3.72
C LEU A 21 6.50 -4.44 -4.59
N ASP A 22 7.41 -5.28 -5.09
CA ASP A 22 8.54 -4.83 -5.92
C ASP A 22 8.09 -4.24 -7.27
N ARG A 23 6.88 -4.60 -7.71
CA ARG A 23 6.31 -4.23 -9.00
C ARG A 23 5.06 -3.38 -8.85
N ALA A 24 4.79 -2.87 -7.64
CA ALA A 24 3.60 -2.11 -7.33
C ALA A 24 3.60 -0.76 -8.07
N GLU A 25 2.58 -0.55 -8.91
CA GLU A 25 2.39 0.70 -9.64
C GLU A 25 1.32 1.57 -8.95
N THR A 26 0.21 0.96 -8.57
CA THR A 26 -0.94 1.65 -7.93
C THR A 26 -1.44 0.86 -6.74
N ILE A 27 -1.74 1.55 -5.63
CA ILE A 27 -2.43 0.98 -4.48
C ILE A 27 -3.88 1.43 -4.50
N TYR A 28 -4.81 0.50 -4.45
CA TYR A 28 -6.22 0.76 -4.24
C TYR A 28 -6.56 0.59 -2.77
N VAL A 29 -7.25 1.58 -2.20
CA VAL A 29 -7.83 1.49 -0.85
C VAL A 29 -9.34 1.70 -0.96
N ARG A 30 -10.09 0.76 -0.38
CA ARG A 30 -11.54 0.84 -0.24
C ARG A 30 -11.92 1.56 1.06
N ASP A 31 -13.15 2.03 1.11
CA ASP A 31 -13.77 2.65 2.28
C ASP A 31 -13.82 1.72 3.51
N ASP A 32 -13.85 0.41 3.30
CA ASP A 32 -13.75 -0.61 4.34
C ASP A 32 -12.32 -0.94 4.78
N GLY A 33 -11.32 -0.19 4.29
CA GLY A 33 -9.90 -0.36 4.60
C GLY A 33 -9.23 -1.51 3.86
N ARG A 34 -9.93 -2.25 2.99
CA ARG A 34 -9.29 -3.28 2.16
C ARG A 34 -8.38 -2.64 1.12
N MET A 35 -7.28 -3.34 0.86
CA MET A 35 -6.26 -2.86 -0.07
C MET A 35 -5.98 -3.88 -1.17
N ALA A 36 -5.65 -3.36 -2.35
CA ALA A 36 -5.10 -4.11 -3.45
C ALA A 36 -3.99 -3.32 -4.13
N ILE A 37 -3.11 -4.02 -4.83
CA ILE A 37 -2.02 -3.43 -5.59
C ILE A 37 -2.22 -3.84 -7.04
N ARG A 38 -2.20 -2.87 -7.95
CA ARG A 38 -1.98 -3.14 -9.37
C ARG A 38 -0.48 -3.09 -9.66
N LEU A 39 0.00 -4.16 -10.28
CA LEU A 39 1.38 -4.32 -10.69
C LEU A 39 1.62 -3.66 -12.06
N ASP A 40 2.90 -3.47 -12.40
CA ASP A 40 3.33 -2.95 -13.69
C ASP A 40 2.87 -3.77 -14.91
N ASP A 41 2.51 -5.05 -14.74
CA ASP A 41 1.91 -5.92 -15.76
C ASP A 41 0.37 -5.86 -15.80
N GLY A 42 -0.23 -5.00 -14.97
CA GLY A 42 -1.68 -4.84 -14.86
C GLY A 42 -2.37 -5.85 -13.94
N THR A 43 -1.65 -6.83 -13.40
CA THR A 43 -2.21 -7.79 -12.42
C THR A 43 -2.67 -7.06 -11.17
N LEU A 44 -3.85 -7.43 -10.68
CA LEU A 44 -4.35 -6.96 -9.40
C LEU A 44 -4.10 -8.02 -8.31
N SER A 45 -3.31 -7.68 -7.31
CA SER A 45 -3.04 -8.53 -6.15
C SER A 45 -3.68 -7.95 -4.89
N ARG A 46 -4.31 -8.79 -4.08
CA ARG A 46 -4.93 -8.37 -2.81
C ARG A 46 -3.88 -8.33 -1.71
N VAL A 47 -3.87 -7.23 -0.96
CA VAL A 47 -2.99 -7.12 0.21
C VAL A 47 -3.75 -7.64 1.44
N PRO A 48 -3.26 -8.67 2.13
CA PRO A 48 -3.94 -9.24 3.28
C PRO A 48 -3.87 -8.32 4.50
N GLY A 49 -5.02 -7.78 4.90
CA GLY A 49 -5.15 -6.90 6.05
C GLY A 49 -6.11 -5.74 5.76
N LEU A 50 -6.42 -4.98 6.79
CA LEU A 50 -7.21 -3.76 6.68
C LEU A 50 -6.37 -2.59 7.14
N LEU A 51 -6.44 -1.49 6.41
CA LEU A 51 -5.89 -0.23 6.87
C LEU A 51 -6.70 0.27 8.07
N ALA A 52 -6.01 0.76 9.10
CA ALA A 52 -6.68 1.28 10.28
C ALA A 52 -7.56 2.50 9.94
N PRO A 53 -8.77 2.64 10.52
CA PRO A 53 -9.66 3.77 10.22
C PRO A 53 -9.04 5.14 10.43
N SER A 54 -8.15 5.29 11.44
CA SER A 54 -7.42 6.53 11.69
C SER A 54 -6.50 6.92 10.54
N MET A 55 -5.89 5.96 9.85
CA MET A 55 -5.05 6.22 8.69
C MET A 55 -5.87 6.54 7.45
N MET A 56 -7.08 5.99 7.33
CA MET A 56 -7.98 6.29 6.21
C MET A 56 -8.38 7.76 6.14
N ALA A 57 -8.49 8.44 7.29
CA ALA A 57 -8.86 9.85 7.37
C ALA A 57 -7.88 10.78 6.66
N ASP A 58 -6.61 10.38 6.57
CA ASP A 58 -5.53 11.18 5.97
C ASP A 58 -5.28 10.84 4.49
N LEU A 59 -5.98 9.83 3.94
CA LEU A 59 -5.78 9.40 2.57
C LEU A 59 -6.40 10.36 1.56
N LYS A 60 -5.65 10.61 0.49
CA LYS A 60 -6.09 11.42 -0.65
C LYS A 60 -5.80 10.69 -1.95
N ASP A 61 -6.76 10.72 -2.85
CA ASP A 61 -6.58 10.14 -4.18
C ASP A 61 -5.36 10.76 -4.88
N GLY A 62 -4.53 9.91 -5.48
CA GLY A 62 -3.30 10.31 -6.16
C GLY A 62 -2.10 10.56 -5.23
N MET A 63 -2.23 10.45 -3.91
CA MET A 63 -1.08 10.62 -3.01
C MET A 63 -0.01 9.54 -3.22
N PRO A 64 1.29 9.85 -3.08
CA PRO A 64 2.33 8.82 -3.12
C PRO A 64 2.22 7.91 -1.88
N VAL A 65 2.44 6.61 -2.09
CA VAL A 65 2.52 5.60 -1.04
C VAL A 65 3.87 4.91 -1.17
N ARG A 66 4.65 4.91 -0.09
CA ARG A 66 5.88 4.14 -0.03
C ARG A 66 5.58 2.71 0.40
N LEU A 67 6.07 1.77 -0.38
CA LEU A 67 5.90 0.36 -0.14
C LEU A 67 7.26 -0.25 0.18
N PHE A 68 7.31 -0.97 1.29
CA PHE A 68 8.51 -1.62 1.78
C PHE A 68 8.27 -3.12 1.79
N ARG A 69 9.06 -3.87 1.01
CA ARG A 69 9.10 -5.31 1.17
C ARG A 69 10.00 -5.64 2.34
N VAL A 70 9.49 -6.31 3.36
CA VAL A 70 10.26 -6.67 4.56
C VAL A 70 10.47 -8.18 4.60
N LEU A 71 11.73 -8.60 4.71
CA LEU A 71 12.11 -9.99 4.94
C LEU A 71 12.66 -10.11 6.37
N GLY A 72 11.84 -10.63 7.27
CA GLY A 72 12.15 -10.68 8.71
C GLY A 72 12.22 -9.28 9.31
N ARG A 73 13.44 -8.78 9.60
CA ARG A 73 13.70 -7.44 10.17
C ARG A 73 14.34 -6.47 9.20
N HIS A 74 14.52 -6.87 7.94
CA HIS A 74 15.22 -6.07 6.94
C HIS A 74 14.28 -5.64 5.83
N VAL A 75 14.41 -4.38 5.39
CA VAL A 75 13.78 -3.90 4.16
C VAL A 75 14.56 -4.50 2.99
N ALA A 76 13.93 -5.42 2.27
CA ALA A 76 14.50 -6.08 1.11
C ALA A 76 14.39 -5.22 -0.16
N SER A 77 13.39 -4.36 -0.24
CA SER A 77 13.17 -3.43 -1.35
C SER A 77 12.19 -2.33 -0.94
N GLN A 78 12.18 -1.25 -1.72
CA GLN A 78 11.27 -0.14 -1.56
C GLN A 78 10.82 0.39 -2.91
N VAL A 79 9.52 0.66 -3.06
CA VAL A 79 8.97 1.36 -4.24
C VAL A 79 7.99 2.45 -3.81
N THR A 80 7.68 3.35 -4.75
CA THR A 80 6.64 4.38 -4.56
C THR A 80 5.54 4.14 -5.56
N ALA A 81 4.33 3.85 -5.06
CA ALA A 81 3.13 3.71 -5.87
C ALA A 81 2.21 4.93 -5.70
N ARG A 82 1.24 5.10 -6.60
CA ARG A 82 0.16 6.07 -6.41
C ARG A 82 -1.01 5.44 -5.70
N LEU A 83 -1.58 6.14 -4.72
CA LEU A 83 -2.83 5.75 -4.10
C LEU A 83 -4.01 6.05 -5.01
N ARG A 84 -4.97 5.14 -5.03
CA ARG A 84 -6.30 5.33 -5.59
C ARG A 84 -7.35 4.96 -4.58
N LEU A 85 -8.28 5.87 -4.34
CA LEU A 85 -9.49 5.56 -3.57
C LEU A 85 -10.48 4.91 -4.52
N ALA A 86 -10.85 3.66 -4.26
CA ALA A 86 -11.74 2.89 -5.14
C ALA A 86 -12.90 2.30 -4.35
N ALA A 87 -14.10 2.33 -4.93
CA ALA A 87 -15.26 1.67 -4.33
C ALA A 87 -15.18 0.13 -4.45
N ALA A 88 -14.50 -0.39 -5.48
CA ALA A 88 -14.37 -1.81 -5.77
C ALA A 88 -13.10 -2.14 -6.57
N PHE A 89 -12.60 -3.36 -6.39
CA PHE A 89 -11.50 -3.97 -7.13
C PHE A 89 -11.58 -5.50 -7.06
#